data_AF-A0A2U1KD08-F1
#
_entry.id   AF-A0A2U1KD08-F1
#
_cell.length_a   1.000
_cell.length_b   1.000
_cell.length_c   1.000
_cell.angle_alpha   90.00
_cell.angle_beta   90.00
_cell.angle_gamma   90.00
#
_symmetry.space_group_name_H-M   'P 1'
#
loop_
_entity.id
_entity.type
_entity.pdbx_description
1 polymer ?
#
loop_
_entity_poly.entity_id
_entity_poly.type
_entity_poly.pdbx_seq_one_letter_code
_entity_poly.pdbx_strand_id
1 'polypeptide(L)'
;MLGLAKRVKARFLITSTSEVYGDPLEHPQKESYWGHVNPIGVRSCYDEGKRMAETLTMDYYRNEGVEALRKEPMTVYGDGKQTRSFQYVSDLIYAI
;
A
#
# COMPACT_ATOMS: atom_id res chain seq x y z
N MET A 1 3.45 -13.93 -4.87
CA MET A 1 1.98 -14.04 -4.78
C MET A 1 1.25 -13.61 -6.04
N LEU A 2 1.56 -12.46 -6.66
CA LEU A 2 0.93 -11.99 -7.91
C LEU A 2 0.85 -13.06 -9.03
N GLY A 3 1.95 -13.75 -9.35
CA GLY A 3 1.94 -14.85 -10.34
C GLY A 3 1.12 -16.10 -9.94
N LEU A 4 0.76 -16.28 -8.67
CA LEU A 4 -0.27 -17.25 -8.26
C LEU A 4 -1.66 -16.69 -8.55
N ALA A 5 -1.93 -15.45 -8.13
CA ALA A 5 -3.20 -14.77 -8.33
C ALA A 5 -3.61 -14.71 -9.83
N LYS A 6 -2.67 -14.38 -10.72
CA LYS A 6 -2.83 -14.49 -12.19
C LYS A 6 -3.27 -15.90 -12.61
N ARG A 7 -2.53 -16.94 -12.20
CA ARG A 7 -2.80 -18.34 -12.60
C ARG A 7 -4.17 -18.86 -12.15
N VAL A 8 -4.61 -18.49 -10.95
CA VAL A 8 -5.89 -18.95 -10.40
C VAL A 8 -7.03 -17.93 -10.55
N LYS A 9 -6.80 -16.82 -11.28
CA LYS A 9 -7.74 -15.68 -11.44
C LYS A 9 -8.27 -15.16 -10.09
N ALA A 10 -7.41 -15.12 -9.08
CA ALA A 10 -7.77 -14.67 -7.74
C ALA A 10 -7.51 -13.18 -7.53
N ARG A 11 -8.25 -12.63 -6.59
CA ARG A 11 -8.17 -11.26 -6.12
C ARG A 11 -7.05 -11.13 -5.07
N PHE A 12 -6.02 -10.35 -5.39
CA PHE A 12 -4.81 -10.11 -4.59
C PHE A 12 -4.74 -8.66 -4.04
N LEU A 13 -5.04 -8.45 -2.76
CA LEU A 13 -4.72 -7.17 -2.13
C LEU A 13 -3.25 -7.12 -1.72
N ILE A 14 -2.58 -6.01 -2.02
CA ILE A 14 -1.39 -5.57 -1.30
C ILE A 14 -1.75 -4.60 -0.17
N THR A 15 -1.28 -4.86 1.04
CA THR A 15 -1.29 -3.88 2.13
C THR A 15 -0.02 -3.04 2.06
N SER A 16 -0.12 -1.80 1.59
CA SER A 16 1.01 -0.86 1.59
C SER A 16 1.21 -0.19 2.95
N THR A 17 1.87 0.96 3.00
CA THR A 17 2.29 1.65 4.24
C THR A 17 2.49 3.15 4.00
N SER A 18 2.38 3.97 5.05
CA SER A 18 2.74 5.40 5.00
C SER A 18 4.21 5.64 4.66
N GLU A 19 5.09 4.67 4.91
CA GLU A 19 6.53 4.83 4.65
C GLU A 19 6.87 4.97 3.16
N VAL A 20 5.94 4.67 2.24
CA VAL A 20 6.16 4.99 0.81
C VAL A 20 6.26 6.50 0.57
N TYR A 21 5.75 7.33 1.49
CA TYR A 21 5.88 8.78 1.47
C TYR A 21 7.21 9.29 2.08
N GLY A 22 7.95 8.45 2.82
CA GLY A 22 9.26 8.77 3.41
C GLY A 22 9.21 9.85 4.49
N ASP A 23 10.10 10.84 4.38
CA ASP A 23 10.13 12.07 5.20
C ASP A 23 9.42 13.20 4.42
N PRO A 24 8.08 13.34 4.54
CA PRO A 24 7.29 14.11 3.58
C PRO A 24 7.50 15.62 3.68
N LEU A 25 7.61 16.26 2.51
CA LEU A 25 7.69 17.71 2.36
C LEU A 25 6.31 18.39 2.28
N GLU A 26 5.23 17.60 2.30
CA GLU A 26 3.83 18.03 2.19
C GLU A 26 3.00 17.52 3.38
N HIS A 27 1.99 18.30 3.79
CA HIS A 27 1.03 17.89 4.82
C HIS A 27 -0.38 18.47 4.53
N PRO A 28 -1.46 17.66 4.61
CA PRO A 28 -1.46 16.19 4.78
C PRO A 28 -0.86 15.48 3.56
N GLN A 29 -0.33 14.28 3.77
CA GLN A 29 0.20 13.45 2.68
C GLN A 29 -0.96 12.86 1.87
N LYS A 30 -1.04 13.21 0.59
CA LYS A 30 -2.04 12.71 -0.37
C LYS A 30 -1.47 11.53 -1.15
N GLU A 31 -2.33 10.68 -1.67
CA GLU A 31 -1.97 9.54 -2.53
C GLU A 31 -1.29 9.97 -3.84
N SER A 32 -1.43 11.24 -4.24
CA SER A 32 -0.69 11.84 -5.37
C SER A 32 0.77 12.19 -5.04
N TYR A 33 1.15 12.23 -3.76
CA TYR A 33 2.49 12.60 -3.33
C TYR A 33 3.47 11.44 -3.58
N TRP A 34 4.51 11.69 -4.38
CA TRP A 34 5.48 10.66 -4.80
C TRP A 34 6.39 10.14 -3.68
N GLY A 35 6.36 10.78 -2.51
CA GLY A 35 7.22 10.49 -1.39
C GLY A 35 8.61 11.13 -1.51
N HIS A 36 9.25 11.32 -0.36
CA HIS A 36 10.63 11.78 -0.24
C HIS A 36 11.38 10.75 0.61
N VAL A 37 11.82 9.68 -0.07
CA VAL A 37 12.41 8.47 0.52
C VAL A 37 13.91 8.42 0.19
N ASN A 38 14.73 7.96 1.15
CA ASN A 38 16.15 7.70 0.92
C ASN A 38 16.34 6.24 0.43
N PRO A 39 16.72 6.00 -0.84
CA PRO A 39 16.77 4.65 -1.43
C PRO A 39 17.93 3.78 -0.89
N ILE A 40 18.89 4.35 -0.18
CA ILE A 40 20.07 3.64 0.38
C ILE A 40 20.21 3.79 1.89
N GLY A 41 19.23 4.41 2.56
CA GLY A 41 19.22 4.54 4.02
C GLY A 41 18.94 3.21 4.73
N VAL A 42 19.17 3.16 6.04
CA VAL A 42 18.97 1.94 6.86
C VAL A 42 17.54 1.37 6.85
N ARG A 43 16.56 2.16 6.39
CA ARG A 43 15.15 1.78 6.25
C ARG A 43 14.75 1.37 4.82
N SER A 44 15.60 1.63 3.82
CA SER A 44 15.20 1.55 2.40
C SER A 44 14.79 0.15 1.94
N CYS A 45 15.30 -0.90 2.57
CA CYS A 45 14.90 -2.28 2.30
C CYS A 45 13.40 -2.54 2.56
N TYR A 46 12.78 -1.78 3.47
CA TYR A 46 11.34 -1.81 3.71
C TYR A 46 10.61 -0.79 2.82
N ASP A 47 11.08 0.45 2.79
CA ASP A 47 10.40 1.58 2.14
C ASP A 47 10.35 1.39 0.61
N GLU A 48 11.51 1.14 -0.04
CA GLU A 48 11.57 0.81 -1.47
C GLU A 48 11.01 -0.60 -1.76
N GLY A 49 11.12 -1.52 -0.80
CA GLY A 49 10.48 -2.84 -0.90
C GLY A 49 8.95 -2.74 -1.04
N LYS A 50 8.32 -1.77 -0.35
CA LYS A 50 6.89 -1.47 -0.46
C LYS A 50 6.55 -0.72 -1.74
N ARG A 51 7.33 0.29 -2.12
CA ARG A 51 7.18 1.03 -3.39
C ARG A 51 7.26 0.09 -4.60
N MET A 52 8.27 -0.78 -4.64
CA MET A 52 8.40 -1.82 -5.66
C MET A 52 7.20 -2.78 -5.69
N ALA A 53 6.67 -3.16 -4.52
CA ALA A 53 5.52 -4.06 -4.45
C ALA A 53 4.21 -3.42 -4.93
N GLU A 54 4.04 -2.10 -4.76
CA GLU A 54 2.97 -1.34 -5.44
C GLU A 54 3.16 -1.32 -6.95
N THR A 55 4.37 -1.00 -7.44
CA THR A 55 4.70 -1.02 -8.88
C THR A 55 4.37 -2.37 -9.51
N LEU A 56 4.85 -3.47 -8.91
CA LEU A 56 4.57 -4.83 -9.38
C LEU A 56 3.07 -5.17 -9.36
N THR A 57 2.32 -4.69 -8.36
CA THR A 57 0.88 -4.92 -8.30
C THR A 57 0.15 -4.16 -9.41
N MET A 58 0.54 -2.90 -9.67
CA MET A 58 0.00 -2.09 -10.76
C MET A 58 0.37 -2.63 -12.15
N ASP A 59 1.57 -3.17 -12.33
CA ASP A 59 1.98 -3.79 -13.60
C ASP A 59 1.23 -5.09 -13.87
N TYR A 60 0.98 -5.92 -12.84
CA TYR A 60 0.12 -7.09 -12.95
C TYR A 60 -1.35 -6.73 -13.16
N TYR A 61 -1.82 -5.58 -12.66
CA TYR A 61 -3.15 -5.09 -13.01
C TYR A 61 -3.23 -4.64 -14.48
N ARG A 62 -2.31 -3.76 -14.92
CA ARG A 62 -2.28 -3.16 -16.26
C ARG A 62 -2.05 -4.16 -17.39
N ASN A 63 -1.12 -5.10 -17.19
CA ASN A 63 -0.67 -6.00 -18.26
C ASN A 63 -1.25 -7.43 -18.15
N GLU A 64 -1.75 -7.84 -16.96
CA GLU A 64 -2.02 -9.26 -16.65
C GLU A 64 -3.37 -9.54 -15.93
N GLY A 65 -4.13 -8.51 -15.54
CA GLY A 65 -5.54 -8.62 -15.09
C GLY A 65 -5.82 -9.24 -13.71
N VAL A 66 -5.25 -8.72 -12.60
CA VAL A 66 -5.41 -9.23 -11.21
C VAL A 66 -6.16 -8.23 -10.26
N GLU A 67 -7.12 -8.66 -9.40
CA GLU A 67 -7.99 -7.84 -8.45
C GLU A 67 -7.54 -7.85 -6.93
N ALA A 68 -8.42 -7.68 -5.88
CA ALA A 68 -8.11 -7.64 -4.40
C ALA A 68 -9.12 -8.22 -3.30
N LEU A 69 -8.63 -8.40 -2.04
CA LEU A 69 -9.25 -8.37 -0.65
C LEU A 69 -9.97 -9.58 0.10
N ARG A 70 -9.80 -9.74 1.46
CA ARG A 70 -10.51 -10.63 2.47
C ARG A 70 -10.47 -10.16 3.98
N LYS A 71 -11.24 -10.79 4.93
CA LYS A 71 -11.58 -10.34 6.33
C LYS A 71 -11.15 -11.27 7.51
N GLU A 72 -10.35 -10.82 8.50
CA GLU A 72 -9.99 -11.52 9.77
C GLU A 72 -9.71 -10.54 10.97
N PRO A 73 -9.64 -10.97 12.25
CA PRO A 73 -9.38 -10.11 13.43
C PRO A 73 -7.96 -9.52 13.50
N MET A 74 -7.81 -8.36 14.16
CA MET A 74 -6.56 -7.58 14.19
C MET A 74 -6.07 -7.29 15.62
N THR A 75 -4.76 -7.43 15.86
CA THR A 75 -4.11 -7.17 17.16
C THR A 75 -3.72 -5.68 17.29
N VAL A 76 -4.06 -5.07 18.42
CA VAL A 76 -3.68 -3.69 18.76
C VAL A 76 -2.52 -3.69 19.76
N TYR A 77 -1.48 -2.90 19.50
CA TYR A 77 -0.33 -2.73 20.38
C TYR A 77 -0.37 -1.36 21.09
N GLY A 78 0.08 -1.30 22.34
CA GLY A 78 0.09 -0.06 23.15
C GLY A 78 -1.24 0.22 23.86
N ASP A 79 -1.48 1.47 24.27
CA ASP A 79 -2.71 1.90 24.93
C ASP A 79 -3.87 2.22 23.96
N GLY A 80 -3.62 2.08 22.65
CA GLY A 80 -4.60 2.27 21.59
C GLY A 80 -4.93 3.74 21.28
N LYS A 81 -4.27 4.71 21.91
CA LYS A 81 -4.54 6.16 21.69
C LYS A 81 -3.81 6.74 20.48
N GLN A 82 -2.92 5.98 19.85
CA GLN A 82 -2.23 6.40 18.63
C GLN A 82 -3.25 6.66 17.50
N THR A 83 -3.25 7.87 16.96
CA THR A 83 -4.17 8.24 15.88
C THR A 83 -3.66 7.74 14.53
N ARG A 84 -4.59 7.28 13.69
CA ARG A 84 -4.40 6.95 12.29
C ARG A 84 -5.63 7.37 11.52
N SER A 85 -5.44 8.04 10.39
CA SER A 85 -6.52 8.28 9.43
C SER A 85 -6.73 7.03 8.61
N PHE A 86 -7.95 6.51 8.59
CA PHE A 86 -8.36 5.41 7.73
C PHE A 86 -9.45 5.92 6.80
N GLN A 87 -9.34 5.61 5.50
CA GLN A 87 -10.39 5.84 4.51
C GLN A 87 -11.06 4.51 4.18
N TYR A 88 -12.39 4.49 4.09
CA TYR A 88 -13.08 3.28 3.65
C TYR A 88 -12.88 3.10 2.14
N VAL A 89 -12.71 1.87 1.67
CA VAL A 89 -12.43 1.64 0.24
C VAL A 89 -13.56 2.14 -0.67
N SER A 90 -14.81 2.19 -0.18
CA SER A 90 -15.92 2.85 -0.89
C SER A 90 -15.66 4.34 -1.12
N ASP A 91 -15.11 5.02 -0.12
CA ASP A 91 -14.92 6.47 -0.15
C ASP A 91 -13.71 6.84 -1.02
N LEU A 92 -12.78 5.89 -1.18
CA LEU A 92 -11.71 5.95 -2.19
C LEU A 92 -12.24 5.61 -3.59
N ILE A 93 -13.19 4.66 -3.72
CA ILE A 93 -13.79 4.24 -4.99
C ILE A 93 -14.79 5.28 -5.55
N TYR A 94 -15.57 5.95 -4.70
CA TYR A 94 -16.55 6.97 -5.09
C TYR A 94 -15.94 8.36 -5.36
N ALA A 95 -14.66 8.55 -5.05
CA ALA A 95 -13.91 9.79 -5.33
C ALA A 95 -13.19 9.78 -6.70
N ILE A 96 -13.35 8.70 -7.47
CA ILE A 96 -12.77 8.45 -8.80
C ILE A 96 -13.91 8.42 -9.84
#